data_AF-A0A5S9QU33-F1
#
_entry.id   AF-A0A5S9QU33-F1
#
_cell.length_a   1.000
_cell.length_b   1.000
_cell.length_c   1.000
_cell.angle_alpha   90.00
_cell.angle_beta   90.00
_cell.angle_gamma   90.00
#
_symmetry.space_group_name_H-M   'P 1'
#
loop_
_entity.id
_entity.type
_entity.pdbx_description
1 polymer ?
#
loop_
_entity_poly.entity_id
_entity_poly.type
_entity_poly.pdbx_seq_one_letter_code
_entity_poly.pdbx_strand_id
1 'polypeptide(L)'
;MLKIRTEQMVFLNAIAVERFIDGAAGHVEAFFPSWAATFDDEEALTDWVVEVIDDAGEYSIDTEKAIYQYLNVAATFGRDFHRESWAQKILLNSRLSPQHKASFLEGDVDHQLDIIQDEKKAQLNTVLDEFVKNYSESKVEDVFVQRHYFDLPFIDKSQAQEWILRVAKRGTGYGFKQSFLMDIYLEASMRFGEDFDQVSWAQEILAAQNSENDKSMGLLAAIQEDLATVMSKRTKV
;
A
#
# COMPACT_ATOMS: atom_id res chain seq x y z
N MET A 1 11.47 53.01 34.51
CA MET A 1 11.50 52.47 33.13
C MET A 1 12.65 51.48 33.06
N LEU A 2 12.37 50.19 33.19
CA LEU A 2 13.39 49.13 33.10
C LEU A 2 13.85 49.04 31.64
N LYS A 3 15.15 49.26 31.38
CA LYS A 3 15.75 49.05 30.05
C LYS A 3 16.22 47.60 29.98
N ILE A 4 15.55 46.79 29.17
CA ILE A 4 16.00 45.42 28.85
C ILE A 4 17.32 45.54 28.07
N ARG A 5 18.35 44.82 28.51
CA ARG A 5 19.67 44.77 27.84
C ARG A 5 19.60 43.84 26.64
N THR A 6 20.39 44.10 25.59
CA THR A 6 20.46 43.25 24.39
C THR A 6 20.74 41.78 24.72
N GLU A 7 21.60 41.52 25.70
CA GLU A 7 21.91 40.17 26.21
C GLU A 7 20.66 39.44 26.75
N GLN A 8 19.75 40.16 27.41
CA GLN A 8 18.51 39.58 27.94
C GLN A 8 17.53 39.24 26.80
N MET A 9 17.51 40.02 25.71
CA MET A 9 16.68 39.71 24.53
C MET A 9 17.17 38.47 23.79
N VAL A 10 18.50 38.31 23.64
CA VAL A 10 19.08 37.11 23.03
C VAL A 10 18.72 35.86 23.83
N PHE A 11 18.85 35.92 25.15
CA PHE A 11 18.48 34.81 26.03
C PHE A 11 16.98 34.47 25.97
N LEU A 12 16.10 35.48 25.97
CA LEU A 12 14.65 35.27 25.84
C LEU A 12 14.28 34.66 24.49
N ASN A 13 14.96 35.05 23.40
CA ASN A 13 14.75 34.46 22.08
C ASN A 13 15.20 32.99 22.05
N ALA A 14 16.34 32.66 22.65
CA ALA A 14 16.80 31.27 22.71
C ALA A 14 15.78 30.36 23.42
N ILE A 15 15.24 30.80 24.56
CA ILE A 15 14.20 30.06 25.28
C ILE A 15 12.92 29.93 24.45
N ALA A 16 12.53 30.96 23.71
CA ALA A 16 11.34 30.91 22.87
C ALA A 16 11.50 29.91 21.72
N VAL A 17 12.69 29.83 21.12
CA VAL A 17 13.04 28.87 20.06
C VAL A 17 13.03 27.44 20.61
N GLU A 18 13.70 27.19 21.74
CA GLU A 18 13.72 25.88 22.41
C GLU A 18 12.31 25.37 22.70
N ARG A 19 11.46 26.21 23.33
CA ARG A 19 10.06 25.86 23.60
C ARG A 19 9.24 25.58 22.35
N PHE A 20 9.53 26.29 21.26
CA PHE A 20 8.85 26.05 19.99
C PHE A 20 9.26 24.71 19.39
N ILE A 21 10.56 24.37 19.42
CA ILE A 21 11.07 23.08 18.96
C ILE A 21 10.45 21.93 19.77
N ASP A 22 10.43 22.04 21.11
CA ASP A 22 9.79 21.03 21.96
C ASP A 22 8.30 20.87 21.62
N GLY A 23 7.60 22.00 21.40
CA GLY A 23 6.20 21.99 20.99
C GLY A 23 5.98 21.37 19.61
N ALA A 24 6.89 21.59 18.68
CA ALA A 24 6.89 21.01 17.34
C ALA A 24 7.16 19.49 17.38
N ALA A 25 8.11 19.03 18.18
CA ALA A 25 8.35 17.61 18.40
C ALA A 25 7.10 16.94 19.01
N GLY A 26 6.54 17.51 20.08
CA GLY A 26 5.32 17.01 20.71
C GLY A 26 4.10 17.01 19.77
N HIS A 27 4.00 17.98 18.85
CA HIS A 27 2.97 17.99 17.80
C HIS A 27 3.14 16.81 16.85
N VAL A 28 4.37 16.53 16.42
CA VAL A 28 4.65 15.39 15.53
C VAL A 28 4.33 14.06 16.21
N GLU A 29 4.68 13.89 17.48
CA GLU A 29 4.28 12.72 18.27
C GLU A 29 2.76 12.56 18.38
N ALA A 30 2.05 13.66 18.61
CA ALA A 30 0.60 13.65 18.79
C ALA A 30 -0.16 13.32 17.50
N PHE A 31 0.27 13.85 16.36
CA PHE A 31 -0.43 13.70 15.08
C PHE A 31 0.11 12.57 14.20
N PHE A 32 1.38 12.17 14.37
CA PHE A 32 2.04 11.13 13.58
C PHE A 32 2.76 10.10 14.47
N PRO A 33 2.06 9.46 15.44
CA PRO A 33 2.71 8.62 16.45
C PRO A 33 3.47 7.42 15.87
N SER A 34 2.96 6.81 14.80
CA SER A 34 3.65 5.69 14.14
C SER A 34 4.93 6.10 13.44
N TRP A 35 4.99 7.34 12.94
CA TRP A 35 6.18 7.89 12.29
C TRP A 35 7.19 8.38 13.33
N ALA A 36 6.72 9.06 14.39
CA ALA A 36 7.57 9.45 15.52
C ALA A 36 8.22 8.23 16.20
N ALA A 37 7.53 7.09 16.27
CA ALA A 37 8.09 5.83 16.79
C ALA A 37 9.21 5.21 15.92
N THR A 38 9.51 5.78 14.74
CA THR A 38 10.65 5.33 13.92
C THR A 38 11.99 5.92 14.33
N PHE A 39 11.98 6.94 15.20
CA PHE A 39 13.18 7.54 15.77
C PHE A 39 13.67 6.72 16.96
N ASP A 40 14.99 6.67 17.14
CA ASP A 40 15.62 5.90 18.22
C ASP A 40 15.28 6.49 19.60
N ASP A 41 15.20 7.83 19.69
CA ASP A 41 14.87 8.58 20.90
C ASP A 41 14.29 9.98 20.58
N GLU A 42 13.92 10.70 21.64
CA GLU A 42 13.36 12.06 21.60
C GLU A 42 14.36 13.11 21.08
N GLU A 43 15.67 12.90 21.29
CA GLU A 43 16.73 13.79 20.80
C GLU A 43 16.82 13.71 19.27
N ALA A 44 16.76 12.51 18.70
CA ALA A 44 16.73 12.30 17.25
C ALA A 44 15.48 12.91 16.58
N LEU A 45 14.31 12.84 17.22
CA LEU A 45 13.10 13.50 16.72
C LEU A 45 13.24 15.03 16.76
N THR A 46 13.76 15.56 17.86
CA THR A 46 14.03 16.98 18.05
C THR A 46 15.01 17.50 16.99
N ASP A 47 16.11 16.78 16.74
CA ASP A 47 17.09 17.11 15.70
C ASP A 47 16.44 17.14 14.32
N TRP A 48 15.60 16.17 14.00
CA TRP A 48 14.85 16.17 12.74
C TRP A 48 13.91 17.38 12.62
N VAL A 49 13.21 17.76 13.70
CA VAL A 49 12.34 18.94 13.71
C VAL A 49 13.16 20.21 13.41
N VAL A 50 14.33 20.35 14.03
CA VAL A 50 15.24 21.48 13.77
C VAL A 50 15.65 21.53 12.30
N GLU A 51 16.05 20.41 11.72
CA GLU A 51 16.40 20.33 10.31
C GLU A 51 15.23 20.73 9.39
N VAL A 52 14.01 20.30 9.70
CA VAL A 52 12.82 20.65 8.91
C VAL A 52 12.46 22.13 9.05
N ILE A 53 12.65 22.72 10.24
CA ILE A 53 12.47 24.17 10.46
C ILE A 53 13.49 24.96 9.64
N ASP A 54 14.74 24.51 9.61
CA ASP A 54 15.79 25.14 8.79
C ASP A 54 15.45 25.06 7.30
N ASP A 55 15.01 23.89 6.81
CA ASP A 55 14.54 23.70 5.43
C ASP A 55 13.35 24.64 5.11
N ALA A 56 12.39 24.78 6.04
CA ALA A 56 11.26 25.70 5.89
C ALA A 56 11.71 27.18 5.78
N GLY A 57 12.76 27.53 6.53
CA GLY A 57 13.42 28.83 6.50
C GLY A 57 13.95 29.22 5.12
N GLU A 58 14.47 28.27 4.35
CA GLU A 58 14.93 28.52 2.97
C GLU A 58 13.81 29.05 2.06
N TYR A 59 12.57 28.69 2.34
CA TYR A 59 11.38 29.14 1.60
C TYR A 59 10.66 30.33 2.24
N SER A 60 11.30 30.93 3.26
CA SER A 60 10.80 32.02 4.10
C SER A 60 9.58 31.65 4.94
N ILE A 61 9.36 30.36 5.22
CA ILE A 61 8.27 29.88 6.08
C ILE A 61 8.71 30.00 7.54
N ASP A 62 8.35 31.11 8.17
CA ASP A 62 8.91 31.55 9.46
C ASP A 62 7.89 31.72 10.58
N THR A 63 6.60 31.67 10.28
CA THR A 63 5.55 31.71 11.32
C THR A 63 5.26 30.33 11.85
N GLU A 64 5.11 30.23 13.16
CA GLU A 64 4.75 29.01 13.90
C GLU A 64 3.66 28.17 13.20
N LYS A 65 2.51 28.77 12.86
CA LYS A 65 1.43 28.07 12.14
C LYS A 65 1.90 27.45 10.82
N ALA A 66 2.65 28.19 10.02
CA ALA A 66 3.12 27.74 8.71
C ALA A 66 4.20 26.66 8.83
N ILE A 67 5.02 26.72 9.89
CA ILE A 67 6.01 25.69 10.22
C ILE A 67 5.30 24.39 10.60
N TYR A 68 4.27 24.42 11.46
CA TYR A 68 3.49 23.21 11.77
C TYR A 68 2.88 22.56 10.51
N GLN A 69 2.35 23.35 9.59
CA GLN A 69 1.83 22.84 8.32
C GLN A 69 2.94 22.22 7.46
N TYR A 70 4.12 22.85 7.40
CA TYR A 70 5.28 22.31 6.69
C TYR A 70 5.77 21.00 7.32
N LEU A 71 5.83 20.92 8.66
CA LEU A 71 6.16 19.71 9.42
C LEU A 71 5.17 18.57 9.15
N ASN A 72 3.86 18.85 9.10
CA ASN A 72 2.85 17.84 8.76
C ASN A 72 3.14 17.21 7.39
N VAL A 73 3.50 18.04 6.41
CA VAL A 73 3.82 17.59 5.05
C VAL A 73 5.13 16.80 5.03
N ALA A 74 6.15 17.26 5.77
CA ALA A 74 7.42 16.56 5.92
C ALA A 74 7.27 15.18 6.60
N ALA A 75 6.44 15.08 7.64
CA ALA A 75 6.14 13.81 8.30
C ALA A 75 5.38 12.84 7.37
N THR A 76 4.56 13.38 6.46
CA THR A 76 3.75 12.57 5.52
C THR A 76 4.56 12.04 4.34
N PHE A 77 5.41 12.88 3.73
CA PHE A 77 6.15 12.54 2.50
C PHE A 77 7.65 12.32 2.70
N GLY A 78 8.15 12.53 3.92
CA GLY A 78 9.57 12.49 4.26
C GLY A 78 10.24 13.87 4.21
N ARG A 79 11.40 14.01 4.87
CA ARG A 79 12.16 15.28 4.98
C ARG A 79 12.45 15.93 3.63
N ASP A 80 12.80 15.12 2.64
CA ASP A 80 13.17 15.58 1.30
C ASP A 80 11.97 15.95 0.40
N PHE A 81 10.72 15.95 0.91
CA PHE A 81 9.53 16.25 0.10
C PHE A 81 9.63 17.60 -0.62
N HIS A 82 10.36 18.55 -0.03
CA HIS A 82 10.57 19.88 -0.60
C HIS A 82 11.26 19.83 -1.97
N ARG A 83 11.96 18.73 -2.31
CA ARG A 83 12.61 18.49 -3.61
C ARG A 83 11.66 17.92 -4.66
N GLU A 84 10.49 17.46 -4.25
CA GLU A 84 9.49 16.91 -5.16
C GLU A 84 8.95 17.97 -6.12
N SER A 85 8.66 17.54 -7.35
CA SER A 85 8.27 18.47 -8.41
C SER A 85 6.98 19.22 -8.11
N TRP A 86 6.06 18.63 -7.34
CA TRP A 86 4.81 19.28 -6.90
C TRP A 86 5.08 20.32 -5.81
N ALA A 87 5.92 19.99 -4.82
CA ALA A 87 6.27 20.89 -3.73
C ALA A 87 7.05 22.11 -4.23
N GLN A 88 8.02 21.90 -5.11
CA GLN A 88 8.82 22.97 -5.74
C GLN A 88 7.95 24.01 -6.48
N LYS A 89 6.87 23.58 -7.15
CA LYS A 89 5.93 24.48 -7.83
C LYS A 89 5.23 25.44 -6.85
N ILE A 90 4.99 25.00 -5.62
CA ILE A 90 4.38 25.82 -4.56
C ILE A 90 5.46 26.66 -3.87
N LEU A 91 6.55 26.02 -3.44
CA LEU A 91 7.60 26.62 -2.62
C LEU A 91 8.38 27.73 -3.33
N LEU A 92 8.66 27.58 -4.63
CA LEU A 92 9.36 28.58 -5.44
C LEU A 92 8.44 29.65 -6.06
N ASN A 93 7.14 29.58 -5.81
CA ASN A 93 6.21 30.54 -6.36
C ASN A 93 6.30 31.89 -5.64
N SER A 94 6.97 32.86 -6.26
CA SER A 94 7.18 34.21 -5.72
C SER A 94 5.90 35.04 -5.55
N ARG A 95 4.77 34.59 -6.12
CA ARG A 95 3.46 35.24 -5.93
C ARG A 95 2.77 34.82 -4.64
N LEU A 96 3.23 33.74 -4.00
CA LEU A 96 2.68 33.25 -2.74
C LEU A 96 3.46 33.83 -1.56
N SER A 97 2.73 34.34 -0.57
CA SER A 97 3.34 34.64 0.72
C SER A 97 3.74 33.33 1.42
N PRO A 98 4.68 33.35 2.37
CA PRO A 98 5.10 32.14 3.07
C PRO A 98 3.97 31.32 3.70
N GLN A 99 3.00 32.01 4.33
CA GLN A 99 1.82 31.36 4.91
C GLN A 99 0.95 30.68 3.86
N HIS A 100 0.79 31.29 2.67
CA HIS A 100 0.05 30.66 1.60
C HIS A 100 0.79 29.44 1.04
N LYS A 101 2.14 29.46 0.94
CA LYS A 101 2.91 28.29 0.51
C LYS A 101 2.63 27.08 1.42
N ALA A 102 2.73 27.27 2.73
CA ALA A 102 2.49 26.21 3.70
C ALA A 102 1.03 25.68 3.64
N SER A 103 0.04 26.58 3.55
CA SER A 103 -1.36 26.19 3.37
C SER A 103 -1.63 25.45 2.05
N PHE A 104 -0.97 25.84 0.94
CA PHE A 104 -1.11 25.15 -0.34
C PHE A 104 -0.45 23.76 -0.31
N LEU A 105 0.70 23.61 0.35
CA LEU A 105 1.33 22.30 0.54
C LEU A 105 0.40 21.37 1.32
N GLU A 106 -0.13 21.81 2.46
CA GLU A 106 -1.05 21.02 3.28
C GLU A 106 -2.34 20.68 2.53
N GLY A 107 -2.87 21.62 1.75
CA GLY A 107 -4.06 21.40 0.93
C GLY A 107 -3.86 20.43 -0.25
N ASP A 108 -2.62 20.19 -0.70
CA ASP A 108 -2.31 19.27 -1.80
C ASP A 108 -1.99 17.85 -1.32
N VAL A 109 -1.90 17.62 0.00
CA VAL A 109 -1.54 16.32 0.61
C VAL A 109 -2.45 15.19 0.10
N ASP A 110 -3.77 15.36 0.19
CA ASP A 110 -4.73 14.32 -0.23
C ASP A 110 -4.57 13.96 -1.70
N HIS A 111 -4.35 14.98 -2.56
CA HIS A 111 -4.16 14.76 -3.99
C HIS A 111 -2.87 13.98 -4.28
N GLN A 112 -1.76 14.31 -3.61
CA GLN A 112 -0.51 13.57 -3.77
C GLN A 112 -0.59 12.15 -3.21
N LEU A 113 -1.33 11.94 -2.12
CA LEU A 113 -1.58 10.60 -1.59
C LEU A 113 -2.38 9.74 -2.58
N ASP A 114 -3.38 10.30 -3.25
CA ASP A 114 -4.13 9.60 -4.30
C ASP A 114 -3.20 9.19 -5.46
N ILE A 115 -2.33 10.10 -5.93
CA ILE A 115 -1.35 9.80 -6.98
C ILE A 115 -0.44 8.65 -6.56
N ILE A 116 0.14 8.70 -5.35
CA ILE A 116 1.03 7.64 -4.84
C ILE A 116 0.30 6.30 -4.72
N GLN A 117 -0.96 6.31 -4.28
CA GLN A 117 -1.78 5.09 -4.20
C GLN A 117 -2.04 4.49 -5.58
N ASP A 118 -2.36 5.31 -6.57
CA ASP A 118 -2.58 4.87 -7.94
C ASP A 118 -1.29 4.34 -8.58
N GLU A 119 -0.15 4.99 -8.34
CA GLU A 119 1.16 4.52 -8.79
C GLU A 119 1.53 3.17 -8.16
N LYS A 120 1.39 3.02 -6.83
CA LYS A 120 1.62 1.75 -6.14
C LYS A 120 0.69 0.65 -6.64
N LYS A 121 -0.58 0.98 -6.92
CA LYS A 121 -1.54 0.05 -7.50
C LYS A 121 -1.15 -0.36 -8.93
N ALA A 122 -0.66 0.57 -9.75
CA ALA A 122 -0.18 0.28 -11.09
C ALA A 122 1.09 -0.60 -11.06
N GLN A 123 2.03 -0.31 -10.16
CA GLN A 123 3.21 -1.15 -9.93
C GLN A 123 2.82 -2.56 -9.48
N LEU A 124 1.90 -2.67 -8.51
CA LEU A 124 1.38 -3.96 -8.05
C LEU A 124 0.72 -4.73 -9.20
N ASN A 125 -0.10 -4.08 -10.02
CA ASN A 125 -0.72 -4.72 -11.19
C ASN A 125 0.34 -5.23 -12.18
N THR A 126 1.43 -4.49 -12.39
CA THR A 126 2.53 -4.92 -13.25
C THR A 126 3.18 -6.20 -12.72
N VAL A 127 3.47 -6.25 -11.42
CA VAL A 127 4.03 -7.44 -10.76
C VAL A 127 3.06 -8.62 -10.83
N LEU A 128 1.75 -8.38 -10.65
CA LEU A 128 0.72 -9.42 -10.74
C LEU A 128 0.56 -9.94 -12.16
N ASP A 129 0.61 -9.08 -13.18
CA ASP A 129 0.55 -9.50 -14.58
C ASP A 129 1.74 -10.37 -14.96
N GLU A 130 2.95 -10.02 -14.49
CA GLU A 130 4.15 -10.85 -14.67
C GLU A 130 4.01 -12.19 -13.93
N PHE A 131 3.54 -12.20 -12.69
CA PHE A 131 3.24 -13.41 -11.94
C PHE A 131 2.24 -14.31 -12.67
N VAL A 132 1.11 -13.78 -13.12
CA VAL A 132 0.05 -14.51 -13.85
C VAL A 132 0.62 -15.12 -15.13
N LYS A 133 1.41 -14.35 -15.88
CA LYS A 133 2.06 -14.84 -17.10
C LYS A 133 2.99 -16.01 -16.79
N ASN A 134 3.96 -15.82 -15.89
CA ASN A 134 4.95 -16.84 -15.54
C ASN A 134 4.29 -18.09 -14.97
N TYR A 135 3.28 -17.90 -14.12
CA TYR A 135 2.49 -19.00 -13.56
C TYR A 135 1.78 -19.79 -14.67
N SER A 136 1.12 -19.12 -15.62
CA SER A 136 0.43 -19.77 -16.72
C SER A 136 1.36 -20.61 -17.62
N GLU A 137 2.54 -20.07 -17.92
CA GLU A 137 3.57 -20.77 -18.71
C GLU A 137 4.07 -22.02 -17.97
N SER A 138 4.20 -21.93 -16.64
CA SER A 138 4.66 -23.05 -15.82
C SER A 138 3.64 -24.19 -15.68
N LYS A 139 2.34 -23.91 -15.81
CA LYS A 139 1.25 -24.87 -15.55
C LYS A 139 0.61 -25.46 -16.79
N VAL A 140 0.93 -24.93 -17.97
CA VAL A 140 0.28 -25.35 -19.23
C VAL A 140 0.41 -26.84 -19.49
N GLU A 141 1.58 -27.43 -19.22
CA GLU A 141 1.79 -28.87 -19.44
C GLU A 141 0.93 -29.71 -18.51
N ASP A 142 0.99 -29.42 -17.21
CA ASP A 142 0.30 -30.16 -16.16
C ASP A 142 -1.22 -30.15 -16.38
N VAL A 143 -1.78 -28.97 -16.67
CA VAL A 143 -3.22 -28.80 -16.93
C VAL A 143 -3.62 -29.47 -18.24
N PHE A 144 -2.83 -29.31 -19.31
CA PHE A 144 -3.15 -29.91 -20.59
C PHE A 144 -3.14 -31.44 -20.53
N VAL A 145 -2.18 -32.05 -19.82
CA VAL A 145 -2.15 -33.51 -19.62
C VAL A 145 -3.38 -33.99 -18.83
N GLN A 146 -3.80 -33.23 -17.82
CA GLN A 146 -4.93 -33.58 -16.95
C GLN A 146 -6.30 -33.29 -17.56
N ARG A 147 -6.39 -32.61 -18.71
CA ARG A 147 -7.67 -32.15 -19.30
C ARG A 147 -8.75 -33.22 -19.42
N HIS A 148 -8.38 -34.46 -19.76
CA HIS A 148 -9.35 -35.57 -19.90
C HIS A 148 -9.91 -36.05 -18.56
N TYR A 149 -9.16 -35.88 -17.47
CA TYR A 149 -9.63 -36.25 -16.15
C TYR A 149 -10.67 -35.25 -15.61
N PHE A 150 -10.55 -34.00 -16.03
CA PHE A 150 -11.41 -32.88 -15.61
C PHE A 150 -12.41 -32.44 -16.69
N ASP A 151 -12.56 -33.23 -17.77
CA ASP A 151 -13.43 -32.91 -18.92
C ASP A 151 -13.20 -31.50 -19.51
N LEU A 152 -11.95 -31.00 -19.47
CA LEU A 152 -11.59 -29.68 -19.98
C LEU A 152 -11.48 -29.71 -21.51
N PRO A 153 -12.15 -28.78 -22.25
CA PRO A 153 -12.34 -28.87 -23.69
C PRO A 153 -11.14 -28.39 -24.52
N PHE A 154 -9.92 -28.47 -24.00
CA PHE A 154 -8.74 -27.92 -24.68
C PHE A 154 -8.28 -28.81 -25.84
N ILE A 155 -8.19 -28.22 -27.03
CA ILE A 155 -7.69 -28.87 -28.23
C ILE A 155 -6.16 -28.91 -28.24
N ASP A 156 -5.53 -27.82 -27.79
CA ASP A 156 -4.08 -27.64 -27.76
C ASP A 156 -3.62 -26.90 -26.50
N LYS A 157 -2.29 -26.77 -26.34
CA LYS A 157 -1.66 -26.08 -25.21
C LYS A 157 -1.93 -24.58 -25.20
N SER A 158 -2.18 -23.96 -26.36
CA SER A 158 -2.48 -22.52 -26.45
C SER A 158 -3.83 -22.22 -25.78
N GLN A 159 -4.85 -23.03 -26.07
CA GLN A 159 -6.16 -22.90 -25.43
C GLN A 159 -6.09 -23.12 -23.91
N ALA A 160 -5.28 -24.09 -23.46
CA ALA A 160 -5.05 -24.32 -22.04
C ALA A 160 -4.36 -23.11 -21.38
N GLN A 161 -3.31 -22.56 -22.02
CA GLN A 161 -2.60 -21.40 -21.50
C GLN A 161 -3.52 -20.16 -21.38
N GLU A 162 -4.32 -19.87 -22.39
CA GLU A 162 -5.30 -18.78 -22.35
C GLU A 162 -6.32 -18.97 -21.23
N TRP A 163 -6.77 -20.19 -20.99
CA TRP A 163 -7.65 -20.53 -19.89
C TRP A 163 -6.98 -20.31 -18.53
N ILE A 164 -5.75 -20.80 -18.34
CA ILE A 164 -4.98 -20.61 -17.10
C ILE A 164 -4.73 -19.12 -16.85
N LEU A 165 -4.44 -18.33 -17.87
CA LEU A 165 -4.28 -16.87 -17.73
C LEU A 165 -5.52 -16.20 -17.15
N ARG A 166 -6.72 -16.56 -17.62
CA ARG A 166 -7.98 -16.02 -17.09
C ARG A 166 -8.26 -16.47 -15.66
N VAL A 167 -8.03 -17.76 -15.38
CA VAL A 167 -8.20 -18.33 -14.03
C VAL A 167 -7.23 -17.69 -13.04
N ALA A 168 -5.96 -17.60 -13.39
CA ALA A 168 -4.94 -16.99 -12.55
C ALA A 168 -5.22 -15.49 -12.32
N LYS A 169 -5.64 -14.76 -13.36
CA LYS A 169 -6.06 -13.36 -13.21
C LYS A 169 -7.21 -13.21 -12.21
N ARG A 170 -8.23 -14.07 -12.29
CA ARG A 170 -9.32 -14.09 -11.29
C ARG A 170 -8.82 -14.45 -9.89
N GLY A 171 -7.98 -15.48 -9.76
CA GLY A 171 -7.36 -15.87 -8.50
C GLY A 171 -6.61 -14.72 -7.83
N THR A 172 -5.81 -13.95 -8.58
CA THR A 172 -5.12 -12.79 -8.00
C THR A 172 -6.08 -11.71 -7.50
N GLY A 173 -7.26 -11.56 -8.12
CA GLY A 173 -8.35 -10.69 -7.66
C GLY A 173 -8.94 -11.11 -6.31
N TYR A 174 -8.89 -12.40 -5.97
CA TYR A 174 -9.32 -12.92 -4.67
C TYR A 174 -8.20 -12.97 -3.62
N GLY A 175 -6.97 -12.61 -4.00
CA GLY A 175 -5.79 -12.58 -3.12
C GLY A 175 -4.82 -13.76 -3.31
N PHE A 176 -5.06 -14.69 -4.24
CA PHE A 176 -4.12 -15.80 -4.47
C PHE A 176 -2.88 -15.30 -5.23
N LYS A 177 -1.88 -14.78 -4.51
CA LYS A 177 -0.67 -14.14 -5.08
C LYS A 177 0.60 -14.98 -4.97
N GLN A 178 0.49 -16.20 -4.45
CA GLN A 178 1.59 -17.15 -4.27
C GLN A 178 1.29 -18.41 -5.07
N SER A 179 2.29 -19.03 -5.70
CA SER A 179 2.08 -20.14 -6.63
C SER A 179 1.31 -21.32 -6.00
N PHE A 180 1.60 -21.70 -4.76
CA PHE A 180 0.90 -22.81 -4.11
C PHE A 180 -0.57 -22.49 -3.74
N LEU A 181 -0.86 -21.24 -3.39
CA LEU A 181 -2.23 -20.78 -3.16
C LEU A 181 -3.00 -20.76 -4.49
N MET A 182 -2.35 -20.27 -5.54
CA MET A 182 -2.91 -20.27 -6.89
C MET A 182 -3.19 -21.69 -7.40
N ASP A 183 -2.35 -22.68 -7.05
CA ASP A 183 -2.57 -24.09 -7.41
C ASP A 183 -3.91 -24.62 -6.86
N ILE A 184 -4.28 -24.23 -5.64
CA ILE A 184 -5.57 -24.61 -5.04
C ILE A 184 -6.74 -23.96 -5.79
N TYR A 185 -6.61 -22.69 -6.16
CA TYR A 185 -7.61 -21.99 -6.95
C TYR A 185 -7.75 -22.60 -8.35
N LEU A 186 -6.63 -22.92 -9.00
CA LEU A 186 -6.57 -23.58 -10.30
C LEU A 186 -7.24 -24.97 -10.25
N GLU A 187 -6.96 -25.77 -9.23
CA GLU A 187 -7.60 -27.08 -9.04
C GLU A 187 -9.12 -26.93 -8.84
N ALA A 188 -9.56 -25.96 -8.05
CA ALA A 188 -10.98 -25.65 -7.91
C ALA A 188 -11.62 -25.28 -9.26
N SER A 189 -10.96 -24.43 -10.07
CA SER A 189 -11.42 -24.09 -11.43
C SER A 189 -11.47 -25.29 -12.37
N MET A 190 -10.48 -26.18 -12.32
CA MET A 190 -10.47 -27.40 -13.14
C MET A 190 -11.63 -28.33 -12.77
N ARG A 191 -12.01 -28.34 -11.49
CA ARG A 191 -12.97 -29.29 -10.93
C ARG A 191 -14.41 -28.83 -10.98
N PHE A 192 -14.65 -27.58 -10.65
CA PHE A 192 -15.98 -27.00 -10.53
C PHE A 192 -16.33 -26.09 -11.73
N GLY A 193 -15.41 -25.94 -12.67
CA GLY A 193 -15.56 -25.10 -13.86
C GLY A 193 -14.88 -23.74 -13.70
N GLU A 194 -14.62 -23.10 -14.85
CA GLU A 194 -13.92 -21.82 -14.93
C GLU A 194 -14.61 -20.72 -14.08
N ASP A 195 -15.94 -20.74 -14.02
CA ASP A 195 -16.77 -19.74 -13.32
C ASP A 195 -17.28 -20.22 -11.95
N PHE A 196 -16.58 -21.19 -11.33
CA PHE A 196 -16.98 -21.68 -10.01
C PHE A 196 -17.01 -20.56 -8.96
N ASP A 197 -16.24 -19.48 -9.14
CA ASP A 197 -16.21 -18.31 -8.26
C ASP A 197 -17.52 -17.52 -8.22
N GLN A 198 -18.45 -17.82 -9.14
CA GLN A 198 -19.78 -17.20 -9.21
C GLN A 198 -20.86 -17.98 -8.48
N VAL A 199 -20.57 -19.19 -8.00
CA VAL A 199 -21.56 -20.00 -7.26
C VAL A 199 -21.57 -19.63 -5.77
N SER A 200 -22.72 -19.75 -5.12
CA SER A 200 -22.92 -19.24 -3.76
C SER A 200 -21.92 -19.78 -2.74
N TRP A 201 -21.63 -21.09 -2.76
CA TRP A 201 -20.68 -21.68 -1.81
C TRP A 201 -19.25 -21.14 -1.99
N ALA A 202 -18.82 -20.89 -3.23
CA ALA A 202 -17.49 -20.36 -3.51
C ALA A 202 -17.42 -18.89 -3.11
N GLN A 203 -18.48 -18.12 -3.38
CA GLN A 203 -18.57 -16.73 -2.95
C GLN A 203 -18.49 -16.60 -1.42
N GLU A 204 -19.13 -17.49 -0.67
CA GLU A 204 -19.03 -17.51 0.80
C GLU A 204 -17.58 -17.69 1.28
N ILE A 205 -16.84 -18.62 0.66
CA ILE A 205 -15.42 -18.85 0.97
C ILE A 205 -14.56 -17.66 0.55
N LEU A 206 -14.76 -17.14 -0.66
CA LEU A 206 -13.89 -16.13 -1.29
C LEU A 206 -14.14 -14.70 -0.77
N ALA A 207 -15.38 -14.39 -0.37
CA ALA A 207 -15.80 -13.07 0.11
C ALA A 207 -15.63 -12.88 1.62
N ALA A 208 -15.43 -13.96 2.39
CA ALA A 208 -15.11 -13.83 3.80
C ALA A 208 -13.85 -12.97 3.96
N GLN A 209 -13.83 -12.05 4.94
CA GLN A 209 -12.66 -11.24 5.32
C GLN A 209 -11.54 -12.09 5.95
N ASN A 210 -11.39 -13.33 5.50
CA ASN A 210 -10.43 -14.28 5.98
C ASN A 210 -9.11 -14.12 5.23
N SER A 211 -8.04 -14.63 5.82
CA SER A 211 -6.72 -14.62 5.19
C SER A 211 -6.70 -15.44 3.89
N GLU A 212 -5.71 -15.20 3.03
CA GLU A 212 -5.51 -16.00 1.79
C GLU A 212 -5.42 -17.50 2.11
N ASN A 213 -4.86 -17.86 3.26
CA ASN A 213 -4.78 -19.24 3.75
C ASN A 213 -6.16 -19.81 4.09
N ASP A 214 -7.01 -19.06 4.77
CA ASP A 214 -8.35 -19.53 5.13
C ASP A 214 -9.21 -19.78 3.90
N LYS A 215 -9.13 -18.90 2.89
CA LYS A 215 -9.80 -19.09 1.60
C LYS A 215 -9.31 -20.38 0.93
N SER A 216 -8.01 -20.58 0.92
CA SER A 216 -7.37 -21.78 0.35
C SER A 216 -7.81 -23.05 1.06
N MET A 217 -7.86 -23.03 2.40
CA MET A 217 -8.35 -24.16 3.20
C MET A 217 -9.83 -24.46 2.94
N GLY A 218 -10.66 -23.42 2.78
CA GLY A 218 -12.06 -23.59 2.40
C GLY A 218 -12.23 -24.24 1.03
N LEU A 219 -11.49 -23.76 0.01
CA LEU A 219 -11.50 -24.38 -1.32
C LEU A 219 -11.00 -25.82 -1.29
N LEU A 220 -9.92 -26.09 -0.55
CA LEU A 220 -9.37 -27.43 -0.40
C LEU A 220 -10.38 -28.40 0.25
N ALA A 221 -11.13 -27.95 1.26
CA ALA A 221 -12.18 -28.74 1.88
C ALA A 221 -13.30 -29.08 0.88
N ALA A 222 -13.74 -28.11 0.07
CA ALA A 222 -14.74 -28.34 -0.98
C ALA A 222 -14.24 -29.34 -2.05
N ILE A 223 -12.96 -29.25 -2.45
CA ILE A 223 -12.32 -30.23 -3.34
C ILE A 223 -12.34 -31.62 -2.72
N GLN A 224 -11.92 -31.76 -1.46
CA GLN A 224 -11.88 -33.06 -0.77
C GLN A 224 -13.28 -33.69 -0.63
N GLU A 225 -14.31 -32.90 -0.34
CA GLU A 225 -15.68 -33.37 -0.20
C GLU A 225 -16.23 -33.95 -1.52
N ASP A 226 -16.06 -33.24 -2.64
CA ASP A 226 -16.53 -33.75 -3.92
C ASP A 226 -15.69 -34.97 -4.38
N LEU A 227 -14.41 -35.08 -3.99
CA LEU A 227 -13.60 -36.28 -4.26
C LEU A 227 -14.16 -37.50 -3.51
N ALA A 228 -14.50 -37.34 -2.24
CA ALA A 228 -15.13 -38.38 -1.43
C ALA A 228 -16.47 -38.83 -2.04
N THR A 229 -17.26 -37.86 -2.54
CA THR A 229 -18.55 -38.13 -3.20
C THR A 229 -18.38 -38.96 -4.47
N VAL A 230 -17.45 -38.60 -5.35
CA VAL A 230 -17.16 -39.35 -6.59
C VAL A 230 -16.65 -40.77 -6.29
N MET A 231 -15.75 -40.93 -5.31
CA MET A 231 -15.24 -42.24 -4.90
C MET A 231 -16.34 -43.14 -4.35
N SER A 232 -17.24 -42.62 -3.51
CA SER A 232 -18.34 -43.40 -2.93
C SER A 232 -19.31 -43.97 -3.97
N LYS A 233 -19.51 -43.27 -5.10
CA LYS A 233 -20.38 -43.71 -6.20
C LYS A 233 -19.74 -44.86 -7.00
N ARG A 234 -18.41 -44.88 -7.14
CA ARG A 234 -17.69 -45.92 -7.88
C ARG A 234 -17.65 -47.26 -7.15
N THR A 235 -17.63 -47.28 -5.82
CA THR A 235 -17.58 -48.51 -5.01
C THR A 235 -18.91 -49.27 -4.94
N LYS A 236 -20.02 -48.66 -5.39
CA LYS A 236 -21.37 -49.25 -5.34
C LYS A 236 -21.79 -49.92 -6.66
N VAL A 237 -20.90 -50.01 -7.64
CA VAL A 237 -21.09 -50.68 -8.94
C VAL A 237 -20.31 -51.99 -8.93
#